data_AF-X0ZDQ2-F1
#
_entry.id   AF-X0ZDQ2-F1
#
_cell.length_a   1.000
_cell.length_b   1.000
_cell.length_c   1.000
_cell.angle_alpha   90.00
_cell.angle_beta   90.00
_cell.angle_gamma   90.00
#
_symmetry.space_group_name_H-M   'P 1'
#
loop_
_entity.id
_entity.type
_entity.pdbx_description
1 polymer ?
#
loop_
_entity_poly.entity_id
_entity_poly.type
_entity_poly.pdbx_seq_one_letter_code
_entity_poly.pdbx_strand_id
1 'polypeptide(L)'
;MVNEIERLDRIFKAKSIAVVGASNNPEKTGHIIMKNVLNGGFKGQIYPVNPKSSEILGLRCYTSLVEIPVNKIDLVIIVVPAKFVPGVLEDAAKKQVAYAVIISGGFREAGNDDLEASVVETAKKYGIRFIGPNCQGITYTPNNLCATWPLMKSKGDMTIISQSGTIGAAFADWAEEDNLGLSSFISLGNKSDIDEIDLIKYFSSDQSTSVIGLYLEGVKDGQTFMEVSRNVVCKKPIVVIRPGRTKKGSMAAQSHTRSIAGDYKIFDAACKQVGIIKADTVYELYDFCKIFSLCKVPKGNRCLIITSSGGSGILATDIAEGNGVDIVNLKEETKTALSNML
;
A
#
# COMPACT_ATOMS: atom_id res chain seq x y z
N MET A 1 -22.94 -16.69 0.67
CA MET A 1 -22.09 -15.86 -0.21
C MET A 1 -20.99 -15.27 0.67
N VAL A 2 -19.73 -15.65 0.43
CA VAL A 2 -18.57 -15.10 1.16
C VAL A 2 -18.48 -13.60 0.86
N ASN A 3 -18.41 -12.77 1.91
CA ASN A 3 -18.34 -11.32 1.81
C ASN A 3 -17.12 -10.91 0.97
N GLU A 4 -17.20 -9.86 0.15
CA GLU A 4 -16.06 -9.39 -0.67
C GLU A 4 -14.84 -9.00 0.16
N ILE A 5 -15.03 -8.68 1.44
CA ILE A 5 -13.95 -8.42 2.41
C ILE A 5 -13.22 -9.72 2.79
N GLU A 6 -13.95 -10.81 3.07
CA GLU A 6 -13.37 -12.13 3.40
C GLU A 6 -12.62 -12.77 2.22
N ARG A 7 -12.86 -12.25 1.01
CA ARG A 7 -12.24 -12.72 -0.22
C ARG A 7 -10.78 -12.29 -0.34
N LEU A 8 -10.43 -11.07 0.09
CA LEU A 8 -9.05 -10.56 0.04
C LEU A 8 -8.13 -11.17 1.11
N ASP A 9 -8.66 -11.90 2.10
CA ASP A 9 -7.86 -12.70 3.04
C ASP A 9 -6.97 -13.72 2.29
N ARG A 10 -7.36 -14.16 1.09
CA ARG A 10 -6.52 -15.07 0.28
C ARG A 10 -5.24 -14.42 -0.25
N ILE A 11 -5.18 -13.09 -0.31
CA ILE A 11 -3.94 -12.36 -0.59
C ILE A 11 -3.13 -12.23 0.71
N PHE A 12 -3.71 -11.61 1.72
CA PHE A 12 -2.97 -11.16 2.90
C PHE A 12 -2.69 -12.29 3.90
N LYS A 13 -3.62 -13.24 4.06
CA LYS A 13 -3.50 -14.43 4.91
C LYS A 13 -3.26 -15.70 4.09
N ALA A 14 -2.63 -15.56 2.92
CA ALA A 14 -2.25 -16.68 2.06
C ALA A 14 -1.46 -17.75 2.84
N LYS A 15 -1.76 -19.03 2.60
CA LYS A 15 -1.04 -20.17 3.17
C LYS A 15 -0.12 -20.84 2.16
N SER A 16 -0.26 -20.47 0.89
CA SER A 16 0.56 -20.95 -0.22
C SER A 16 0.73 -19.85 -1.25
N ILE A 17 1.97 -19.66 -1.72
CA ILE A 17 2.27 -18.72 -2.79
C ILE A 17 3.11 -19.39 -3.88
N ALA A 18 2.91 -19.00 -5.12
CA ALA A 18 3.83 -19.30 -6.21
C ALA A 18 4.42 -18.03 -6.80
N VAL A 19 5.72 -18.03 -7.08
CA VAL A 19 6.41 -16.89 -7.70
C VAL A 19 6.85 -17.27 -9.11
N VAL A 20 6.10 -16.79 -10.10
CA VAL A 20 6.33 -17.07 -11.51
C VAL A 20 7.26 -16.04 -12.10
N GLY A 21 8.42 -16.50 -12.56
CA GLY A 21 9.55 -15.63 -12.91
C GLY A 21 10.59 -15.53 -11.80
N ALA A 22 10.52 -16.41 -10.78
CA ALA A 22 11.59 -16.61 -9.82
C ALA A 22 12.94 -16.84 -10.54
N SER A 23 14.06 -16.42 -9.95
CA SER A 23 15.38 -16.60 -10.58
C SER A 23 16.51 -16.82 -9.56
N ASN A 24 17.57 -17.50 -10.00
CA ASN A 24 18.85 -17.55 -9.30
C ASN A 24 19.76 -16.34 -9.60
N ASN A 25 19.45 -15.53 -10.62
CA ASN A 25 20.20 -14.30 -10.86
C ASN A 25 19.80 -13.23 -9.82
N PRO A 26 20.72 -12.78 -8.94
CA PRO A 26 20.42 -11.80 -7.90
C PRO A 26 19.94 -10.43 -8.39
N GLU A 27 20.26 -10.07 -9.63
CA GLU A 27 19.87 -8.80 -10.25
C GLU A 27 18.43 -8.78 -10.74
N LYS A 28 17.79 -9.95 -10.85
CA LYS A 28 16.40 -10.04 -11.34
C LYS A 28 15.41 -9.80 -10.22
N THR A 29 14.37 -9.02 -10.52
CA THR A 29 13.25 -8.75 -9.60
C THR A 29 12.65 -10.02 -9.00
N GLY A 30 12.48 -11.09 -9.80
CA GLY A 30 11.97 -12.35 -9.30
C GLY A 30 12.87 -13.06 -8.28
N HIS A 31 14.19 -12.83 -8.30
CA HIS A 31 15.08 -13.27 -7.23
C HIS A 31 14.87 -12.43 -5.97
N ILE A 32 14.82 -11.10 -6.11
CA ILE A 32 14.66 -10.16 -5.00
C ILE A 32 13.36 -10.46 -4.23
N ILE A 33 12.24 -10.63 -4.94
CA ILE A 33 10.95 -10.99 -4.33
C ILE A 33 11.05 -12.34 -3.60
N MET A 34 11.60 -13.38 -4.24
CA MET A 34 11.76 -14.69 -3.62
C MET A 34 12.58 -14.60 -2.33
N LYS A 35 13.70 -13.87 -2.38
CA LYS A 35 14.56 -13.62 -1.22
C LYS A 35 13.83 -12.86 -0.13
N ASN A 36 13.00 -11.88 -0.46
CA ASN A 36 12.25 -11.09 0.51
C ASN A 36 11.09 -11.87 1.14
N VAL A 37 10.41 -12.73 0.39
CA VAL A 37 9.41 -13.65 0.96
C VAL A 37 10.06 -14.54 2.02
N LEU A 38 11.22 -15.13 1.70
CA LEU A 38 11.97 -15.99 2.61
C LEU A 38 12.48 -15.22 3.84
N ASN A 39 13.13 -14.08 3.61
CA ASN A 39 13.72 -13.27 4.68
C ASN A 39 12.69 -12.51 5.52
N GLY A 40 11.50 -12.26 4.97
CA GLY A 40 10.34 -11.75 5.69
C GLY A 40 9.77 -12.78 6.66
N GLY A 41 10.10 -14.07 6.49
CA GLY A 41 9.73 -15.14 7.41
C GLY A 41 8.37 -15.76 7.12
N PHE A 42 7.88 -15.68 5.87
CA PHE A 42 6.63 -16.30 5.46
C PHE A 42 6.63 -17.80 5.81
N LYS A 43 5.58 -18.25 6.50
CA LYS A 43 5.48 -19.63 7.02
C LYS A 43 4.64 -20.56 6.16
N GLY A 44 3.95 -20.02 5.16
CA GLY A 44 3.20 -20.80 4.19
C GLY A 44 4.11 -21.51 3.18
N GLN A 45 3.50 -22.29 2.31
CA GLN A 45 4.22 -22.99 1.24
C GLN A 45 4.65 -22.03 0.14
N ILE A 46 5.89 -22.16 -0.34
CA ILE A 46 6.48 -21.29 -1.35
C ILE A 46 6.88 -22.14 -2.55
N TYR A 47 6.38 -21.78 -3.73
CA TYR A 47 6.65 -22.50 -4.99
C TYR A 47 7.34 -21.56 -6.00
N PRO A 48 8.67 -21.61 -6.14
CA PRO A 48 9.37 -20.95 -7.24
C PRO A 48 8.98 -21.60 -8.59
N VAL A 49 8.69 -20.77 -9.59
CA VAL A 49 8.41 -21.24 -10.96
C VAL A 49 9.35 -20.57 -11.95
N ASN A 50 10.17 -21.38 -12.60
CA ASN A 50 11.13 -20.99 -13.63
C ASN A 50 11.41 -22.18 -14.57
N PRO A 51 11.30 -22.00 -15.90
CA PRO A 51 11.46 -23.09 -16.85
C PRO A 51 12.90 -23.65 -16.98
N LYS A 52 13.91 -22.95 -16.43
CA LYS A 52 15.33 -23.28 -16.61
C LYS A 52 16.04 -23.71 -15.33
N SER A 53 15.40 -23.60 -14.17
CA SER A 53 16.02 -23.88 -12.87
C SER A 53 15.29 -25.01 -12.16
N SER A 54 16.03 -25.97 -11.63
CA SER A 54 15.50 -27.06 -10.78
C SER A 54 15.39 -26.68 -9.31
N GLU A 55 16.18 -25.69 -8.86
CA GLU A 55 16.20 -25.17 -7.50
C GLU A 55 16.45 -23.66 -7.51
N ILE A 56 15.76 -22.90 -6.64
CA ILE A 56 15.97 -21.47 -6.41
C ILE A 56 15.98 -21.18 -4.92
N LEU A 57 17.05 -20.56 -4.42
CA LEU A 57 17.23 -20.22 -2.99
C LEU A 57 16.98 -21.41 -2.04
N GLY A 58 17.44 -22.61 -2.42
CA GLY A 58 17.26 -23.84 -1.64
C GLY A 58 15.86 -24.45 -1.69
N LEU A 59 14.95 -23.89 -2.50
CA LEU A 59 13.62 -24.44 -2.73
C LEU A 59 13.54 -25.13 -4.09
N ARG A 60 12.86 -26.28 -4.13
CA ARG A 60 12.52 -26.96 -5.38
C ARG A 60 11.75 -26.01 -6.29
N CYS A 61 12.24 -25.86 -7.52
CA CYS A 61 11.64 -25.03 -8.55
C CYS A 61 10.87 -25.89 -9.56
N TYR A 62 9.73 -25.39 -10.04
CA TYR A 62 8.88 -26.06 -11.03
C TYR A 62 8.98 -25.33 -12.37
N THR A 63 8.85 -26.05 -13.48
CA THR A 63 9.02 -25.41 -14.80
C THR A 63 7.79 -24.58 -15.19
N SER A 64 6.62 -24.95 -14.68
CA SER A 64 5.35 -24.26 -14.86
C SER A 64 4.48 -24.36 -13.60
N LEU A 65 3.47 -23.48 -13.47
CA LEU A 65 2.52 -23.53 -12.37
C LEU A 65 1.77 -24.87 -12.31
N VAL A 66 1.47 -25.47 -13.46
CA VAL A 66 0.66 -26.69 -13.55
C VAL A 66 1.37 -27.93 -12.98
N GLU A 67 2.69 -27.91 -12.94
CA GLU A 67 3.52 -29.00 -12.39
C GLU A 67 3.60 -29.03 -10.86
N ILE A 68 3.19 -27.95 -10.18
CA ILE A 68 3.18 -27.92 -8.72
C ILE A 68 2.21 -29.00 -8.23
N PRO A 69 2.59 -29.92 -7.32
CA PRO A 69 1.79 -31.10 -6.99
C PRO A 69 0.48 -30.80 -6.26
N VAL A 70 0.31 -29.60 -5.72
CA VAL A 70 -0.93 -29.19 -5.07
C VAL A 70 -1.98 -28.73 -6.09
N ASN A 71 -3.25 -28.96 -5.78
CA ASN A 71 -4.37 -28.56 -6.64
C ASN A 71 -4.80 -27.10 -6.43
N LYS A 72 -4.43 -26.51 -5.29
CA LYS A 72 -4.84 -25.16 -4.90
C LYS A 72 -3.64 -24.37 -4.40
N ILE A 73 -3.45 -23.19 -4.98
CA ILE A 73 -2.49 -22.17 -4.52
C ILE A 73 -3.29 -20.92 -4.19
N ASP A 74 -3.03 -20.29 -3.04
CA ASP A 74 -3.83 -19.14 -2.60
C ASP A 74 -3.52 -17.87 -3.39
N LEU A 75 -2.22 -17.63 -3.66
CA LEU A 75 -1.72 -16.42 -4.31
C LEU A 75 -0.62 -16.72 -5.33
N VAL A 76 -0.67 -16.07 -6.49
CA VAL A 76 0.43 -16.11 -7.48
C VAL A 76 1.06 -14.72 -7.63
N ILE A 77 2.37 -14.63 -7.47
CA ILE A 77 3.15 -13.43 -7.77
C ILE A 77 3.76 -13.58 -9.16
N ILE A 78 3.42 -12.69 -10.08
CA ILE A 78 3.80 -12.78 -11.49
C ILE A 78 4.85 -11.71 -11.81
N VAL A 79 6.04 -12.16 -12.19
CA VAL A 79 7.22 -11.32 -12.52
C VAL A 79 7.89 -11.85 -13.78
N VAL A 80 7.11 -11.92 -14.87
CA VAL A 80 7.55 -12.34 -16.21
C VAL A 80 7.32 -11.21 -17.23
N PRO A 81 7.94 -11.23 -18.42
CA PRO A 81 7.62 -10.24 -19.45
C PRO A 81 6.11 -10.15 -19.74
N ALA A 82 5.57 -8.94 -19.92
CA ALA A 82 4.13 -8.64 -20.01
C ALA A 82 3.35 -9.58 -20.93
N LYS A 83 3.90 -9.90 -22.11
CA LYS A 83 3.28 -10.77 -23.11
C LYS A 83 2.95 -12.19 -22.62
N PHE A 84 3.60 -12.66 -21.55
CA PHE A 84 3.36 -14.00 -20.99
C PHE A 84 2.33 -13.99 -19.86
N VAL A 85 1.95 -12.82 -19.33
CA VAL A 85 1.07 -12.71 -18.16
C VAL A 85 -0.31 -13.37 -18.39
N PRO A 86 -0.99 -13.19 -19.54
CA PRO A 86 -2.25 -13.90 -19.79
C PRO A 86 -2.12 -15.43 -19.68
N GLY A 87 -1.08 -16.01 -20.29
CA GLY A 87 -0.83 -17.46 -20.21
C GLY A 87 -0.54 -17.95 -18.78
N VAL A 88 0.15 -17.14 -17.96
CA VAL A 88 0.36 -17.46 -16.55
C VAL A 88 -0.96 -17.46 -15.77
N LEU A 89 -1.90 -16.55 -16.08
CA LEU A 89 -3.23 -16.53 -15.46
C LEU A 89 -4.05 -17.76 -15.85
N GLU A 90 -3.96 -18.22 -17.10
CA GLU A 90 -4.58 -19.47 -17.54
C GLU A 90 -4.06 -20.68 -16.76
N ASP A 91 -2.74 -20.75 -16.54
CA ASP A 91 -2.14 -21.81 -15.74
C ASP A 91 -2.48 -21.69 -14.26
N ALA A 92 -2.57 -20.47 -13.72
CA ALA A 92 -3.02 -20.21 -12.36
C ALA A 92 -4.47 -20.70 -12.14
N ALA A 93 -5.34 -20.52 -13.14
CA ALA A 93 -6.72 -21.02 -13.10
C ALA A 93 -6.78 -22.55 -12.95
N LYS A 94 -5.90 -23.28 -13.65
CA LYS A 94 -5.77 -24.74 -13.52
C LYS A 94 -5.34 -25.19 -12.11
N LYS A 95 -4.74 -24.28 -11.33
CA LYS A 95 -4.37 -24.46 -9.91
C LYS A 95 -5.33 -23.79 -8.93
N GLN A 96 -6.56 -23.50 -9.37
CA GLN A 96 -7.64 -22.92 -8.55
C GLN A 96 -7.21 -21.64 -7.80
N VAL A 97 -6.26 -20.91 -8.38
CA VAL A 97 -5.81 -19.62 -7.87
C VAL A 97 -6.96 -18.64 -8.03
N ALA A 98 -7.28 -17.92 -6.95
CA ALA A 98 -8.28 -16.86 -6.98
C ALA A 98 -7.66 -15.46 -7.05
N TYR A 99 -6.37 -15.33 -6.71
CA TYR A 99 -5.69 -14.05 -6.60
C TYR A 99 -4.29 -14.04 -7.20
N ALA A 100 -3.94 -12.94 -7.84
CA ALA A 100 -2.59 -12.68 -8.32
C ALA A 100 -2.08 -11.28 -7.91
N VAL A 101 -0.77 -11.13 -7.86
CA VAL A 101 -0.08 -9.83 -7.83
C VAL A 101 0.80 -9.77 -9.05
N ILE A 102 0.51 -8.82 -9.95
CA ILE A 102 1.17 -8.73 -11.25
C ILE A 102 2.20 -7.60 -11.18
N ILE A 103 3.45 -7.98 -10.98
CA ILE A 103 4.57 -7.05 -10.84
C ILE A 103 5.06 -6.55 -12.20
N SER A 104 4.89 -7.37 -13.23
CA SER A 104 5.26 -7.06 -14.61
C SER A 104 4.76 -5.70 -15.07
N GLY A 105 5.65 -4.89 -15.64
CA GLY A 105 5.32 -3.71 -16.43
C GLY A 105 5.41 -3.98 -17.94
N GLY A 106 5.09 -2.98 -18.75
CA GLY A 106 4.95 -3.04 -20.21
C GLY A 106 3.49 -3.00 -20.69
N PHE A 107 2.56 -2.46 -19.90
CA PHE A 107 1.12 -2.44 -20.19
C PHE A 107 0.65 -1.03 -20.62
N ARG A 108 -0.46 -0.51 -20.07
CA ARG A 108 -1.00 0.82 -20.43
C ARG A 108 0.00 1.95 -20.24
N GLU A 109 0.83 1.90 -19.20
CA GLU A 109 1.91 2.86 -18.94
C GLU A 109 2.93 2.93 -20.08
N ALA A 110 3.13 1.81 -20.79
CA ALA A 110 4.00 1.72 -21.96
C ALA A 110 3.25 1.89 -23.30
N GLY A 111 1.92 2.10 -23.25
CA GLY A 111 1.04 2.22 -24.41
C GLY A 111 0.57 0.93 -25.03
N ASN A 112 0.65 -0.18 -24.30
CA ASN A 112 0.09 -1.47 -24.69
C ASN A 112 -1.27 -1.70 -24.01
N ASP A 113 -2.21 -0.78 -24.23
CA ASP A 113 -3.56 -0.81 -23.66
C ASP A 113 -4.30 -2.14 -23.98
N ASP A 114 -4.16 -2.65 -25.21
CA ASP A 114 -4.77 -3.92 -25.63
C ASP A 114 -4.23 -5.12 -24.83
N LEU A 115 -2.93 -5.10 -24.51
CA LEU A 115 -2.31 -6.16 -23.72
C LEU A 115 -2.82 -6.12 -22.27
N GLU A 116 -3.00 -4.93 -21.70
CA GLU A 116 -3.62 -4.78 -20.38
C GLU A 116 -5.07 -5.27 -20.38
N ALA A 117 -5.85 -4.91 -21.40
CA ALA A 117 -7.21 -5.37 -21.58
C ALA A 117 -7.29 -6.91 -21.66
N SER A 118 -6.35 -7.55 -22.37
CA SER A 118 -6.28 -9.01 -22.43
C SER A 118 -6.00 -9.67 -21.07
N VAL A 119 -5.20 -9.03 -20.21
CA VAL A 119 -4.95 -9.50 -18.83
C VAL A 119 -6.23 -9.41 -18.01
N VAL A 120 -6.94 -8.28 -18.07
CA VAL A 120 -8.22 -8.09 -17.37
C VAL A 120 -9.27 -9.09 -17.85
N GLU A 121 -9.40 -9.29 -19.17
CA GLU A 121 -10.34 -10.25 -19.75
C GLU A 121 -10.02 -11.68 -19.32
N THR A 122 -8.74 -12.08 -19.38
CA THR A 122 -8.29 -13.41 -18.94
C THR A 122 -8.58 -13.62 -17.46
N ALA A 123 -8.22 -12.67 -16.61
CA ALA A 123 -8.49 -12.74 -15.18
C ALA A 123 -9.99 -12.91 -14.90
N LYS A 124 -10.84 -12.10 -15.56
CA LYS A 124 -12.30 -12.17 -15.45
C LYS A 124 -12.86 -13.52 -15.91
N LYS A 125 -12.38 -14.04 -17.05
CA LYS A 125 -12.80 -15.34 -17.62
C LYS A 125 -12.60 -16.49 -16.64
N TYR A 126 -11.50 -16.47 -15.89
CA TYR A 126 -11.16 -17.52 -14.91
C TYR A 126 -11.55 -17.19 -13.47
N GLY A 127 -12.19 -16.03 -13.22
CA GLY A 127 -12.57 -15.61 -11.87
C GLY A 127 -11.38 -15.30 -10.96
N ILE A 128 -10.25 -14.88 -11.53
CA ILE A 128 -9.05 -14.45 -10.81
C ILE A 128 -9.14 -12.94 -10.62
N ARG A 129 -8.93 -12.47 -9.39
CA ARG A 129 -8.74 -11.04 -9.10
C ARG A 129 -7.25 -10.73 -8.95
N PHE A 130 -6.81 -9.50 -9.19
CA PHE A 130 -5.39 -9.16 -9.07
C PHE A 130 -5.09 -7.71 -8.66
N ILE A 131 -3.93 -7.55 -8.03
CA ILE A 131 -3.29 -6.25 -7.78
C ILE A 131 -2.29 -5.97 -8.91
N GLY A 132 -2.25 -4.73 -9.40
CA GLY A 132 -1.42 -4.30 -10.53
C GLY A 132 -2.20 -4.12 -11.84
N PRO A 133 -1.60 -4.40 -13.01
CA PRO A 133 -0.19 -4.75 -13.22
C PRO A 133 0.74 -3.57 -12.92
N ASN A 134 2.03 -3.71 -13.26
CA ASN A 134 3.03 -2.65 -13.11
C ASN A 134 3.10 -2.13 -11.67
N CYS A 135 3.15 -3.06 -10.71
CA CYS A 135 3.24 -2.73 -9.29
C CYS A 135 4.54 -3.27 -8.69
N GLN A 136 4.93 -2.71 -7.54
CA GLN A 136 6.08 -3.18 -6.78
C GLN A 136 5.80 -4.43 -5.94
N GLY A 137 4.52 -4.82 -5.84
CA GLY A 137 4.07 -5.95 -5.05
C GLY A 137 3.41 -5.55 -3.74
N ILE A 138 3.42 -6.46 -2.77
CA ILE A 138 2.75 -6.28 -1.48
C ILE A 138 3.60 -6.77 -0.30
N THR A 139 3.39 -6.16 0.86
CA THR A 139 3.78 -6.67 2.17
C THR A 139 2.55 -6.74 3.08
N TYR A 140 2.44 -7.83 3.85
CA TYR A 140 1.54 -7.94 4.98
C TYR A 140 2.28 -8.61 6.15
N THR A 141 2.71 -7.78 7.09
CA THR A 141 3.60 -8.19 8.19
C THR A 141 2.92 -9.09 9.23
N PRO A 142 1.58 -9.08 9.44
CA PRO A 142 0.93 -10.06 10.31
C PRO A 142 1.08 -11.50 9.81
N ASN A 143 1.16 -11.71 8.48
CA ASN A 143 1.41 -13.03 7.88
C ASN A 143 2.87 -13.23 7.46
N ASN A 144 3.78 -12.32 7.83
CA ASN A 144 5.19 -12.35 7.44
C ASN A 144 5.40 -12.45 5.91
N LEU A 145 4.44 -11.97 5.11
CA LEU A 145 4.49 -12.02 3.66
C LEU A 145 5.09 -10.72 3.14
N CYS A 146 6.33 -10.76 2.63
CA CYS A 146 6.98 -9.64 1.95
C CYS A 146 7.24 -10.01 0.48
N ALA A 147 6.24 -9.83 -0.37
CA ALA A 147 6.30 -10.09 -1.81
C ALA A 147 6.52 -8.79 -2.59
N THR A 148 7.53 -8.03 -2.18
CA THR A 148 7.90 -6.70 -2.70
C THR A 148 9.39 -6.45 -2.40
N TRP A 149 9.89 -5.27 -2.78
CA TRP A 149 11.12 -4.67 -2.28
C TRP A 149 10.81 -3.23 -1.82
N PRO A 150 11.50 -2.66 -0.83
CA PRO A 150 12.53 -3.23 0.05
C PRO A 150 12.02 -4.38 0.94
N LEU A 151 12.93 -5.07 1.63
CA LEU A 151 12.57 -6.07 2.64
C LEU A 151 12.08 -5.35 3.90
N MET A 152 10.88 -5.68 4.35
CA MET A 152 10.30 -5.14 5.58
C MET A 152 10.23 -6.21 6.65
N LYS A 153 10.71 -5.89 7.86
CA LYS A 153 10.73 -6.82 8.99
C LYS A 153 9.99 -6.25 10.20
N SER A 154 10.07 -4.94 10.39
CA SER A 154 9.41 -4.26 11.50
C SER A 154 7.90 -4.31 11.32
N LYS A 155 7.21 -4.71 12.38
CA LYS A 155 5.75 -4.78 12.42
C LYS A 155 5.22 -3.49 13.03
N GLY A 156 4.29 -2.87 12.32
CA GLY A 156 3.53 -1.72 12.81
C GLY A 156 2.05 -1.92 12.55
N ASP A 157 1.29 -0.85 12.74
CA ASP A 157 -0.17 -0.80 12.53
C ASP A 157 -0.59 0.20 11.44
N MET A 158 0.39 0.80 10.75
CA MET A 158 0.15 1.65 9.59
C MET A 158 -0.01 0.81 8.31
N THR A 159 -1.07 1.05 7.56
CA THR A 159 -1.22 0.52 6.18
C THR A 159 -0.94 1.62 5.17
N ILE A 160 -0.05 1.35 4.21
CA ILE A 160 0.25 2.24 3.09
C ILE A 160 -0.23 1.61 1.79
N ILE A 161 -1.11 2.31 1.08
CA ILE A 161 -1.57 1.95 -0.27
C ILE A 161 -1.08 3.02 -1.23
N SER A 162 -0.29 2.64 -2.22
CA SER A 162 0.35 3.58 -3.12
C SER A 162 0.20 3.19 -4.58
N GLN A 163 -0.29 4.12 -5.40
CA GLN A 163 -0.28 3.99 -6.85
C GLN A 163 1.15 4.02 -7.43
N SER A 164 2.05 4.78 -6.79
CA SER A 164 3.47 4.79 -7.14
C SER A 164 4.26 3.79 -6.28
N GLY A 165 4.87 2.79 -6.92
CA GLY A 165 5.68 1.78 -6.22
C GLY A 165 6.85 2.40 -5.43
N THR A 166 7.60 3.31 -6.06
CA THR A 166 8.80 3.90 -5.47
C THR A 166 8.50 4.84 -4.31
N ILE A 167 7.43 5.64 -4.40
CA ILE A 167 6.99 6.48 -3.28
C ILE A 167 6.47 5.61 -2.14
N GLY A 168 5.72 4.56 -2.45
CA GLY A 168 5.25 3.60 -1.46
C GLY A 168 6.40 2.91 -0.70
N ALA A 169 7.43 2.52 -1.43
CA ALA A 169 8.64 1.92 -0.86
C ALA A 169 9.41 2.87 0.05
N ALA A 170 9.47 4.16 -0.26
CA ALA A 170 10.09 5.15 0.61
C ALA A 170 9.41 5.22 1.99
N PHE A 171 8.07 5.12 2.05
CA PHE A 171 7.37 5.05 3.33
C PHE A 171 7.69 3.78 4.11
N ALA A 172 7.90 2.66 3.41
CA ALA A 172 8.30 1.41 4.04
C ALA A 172 9.73 1.49 4.60
N ASP A 173 10.67 2.09 3.87
CA ASP A 173 12.04 2.34 4.34
C ASP A 173 12.04 3.25 5.57
N TRP A 174 11.33 4.37 5.54
CA TRP A 174 11.24 5.28 6.70
C TRP A 174 10.60 4.62 7.92
N ALA A 175 9.57 3.79 7.72
CA ALA A 175 8.95 3.04 8.82
C ALA A 175 9.89 2.03 9.46
N GLU A 176 10.77 1.40 8.67
CA GLU A 176 11.80 0.50 9.18
C GLU A 176 12.92 1.28 9.90
N GLU A 177 13.37 2.42 9.35
CA GLU A 177 14.37 3.30 9.97
C GLU A 177 13.90 3.85 11.33
N ASP A 178 12.64 4.24 11.43
CA ASP A 178 12.01 4.73 12.67
C ASP A 178 11.67 3.60 13.67
N ASN A 179 11.85 2.33 13.31
CA ASN A 179 11.42 1.15 14.08
C ASN A 179 9.91 1.13 14.39
N LEU A 180 9.10 1.75 13.54
CA LEU A 180 7.64 1.73 13.66
C LEU A 180 7.03 0.59 12.86
N GLY A 181 7.64 0.26 11.72
CA GLY A 181 7.14 -0.75 10.79
C GLY A 181 5.78 -0.40 10.17
N LEU A 182 5.29 -1.30 9.32
CA LEU A 182 3.95 -1.22 8.72
C LEU A 182 3.18 -2.50 9.04
N SER A 183 1.84 -2.43 9.06
CA SER A 183 1.00 -3.62 9.00
C SER A 183 0.93 -4.13 7.56
N SER A 184 0.80 -3.21 6.60
CA SER A 184 0.74 -3.53 5.19
C SER A 184 1.33 -2.43 4.31
N PHE A 185 1.94 -2.85 3.21
CA PHE A 185 2.30 -2.01 2.08
C PHE A 185 1.72 -2.63 0.80
N ILE A 186 0.97 -1.85 0.02
CA ILE A 186 0.38 -2.31 -1.23
C ILE A 186 0.74 -1.33 -2.33
N SER A 187 1.52 -1.80 -3.29
CA SER A 187 1.70 -1.09 -4.56
C SER A 187 0.56 -1.46 -5.49
N LEU A 188 -0.21 -0.47 -5.90
CA LEU A 188 -1.38 -0.62 -6.75
C LEU A 188 -1.02 -0.68 -8.25
N GLY A 189 0.04 0.02 -8.66
CA GLY A 189 0.44 0.12 -10.06
C GLY A 189 -0.67 0.71 -10.93
N ASN A 190 -1.00 0.04 -12.02
CA ASN A 190 -2.01 0.51 -12.98
C ASN A 190 -3.46 0.42 -12.48
N LYS A 191 -3.71 -0.32 -11.37
CA LYS A 191 -5.05 -0.49 -10.76
C LYS A 191 -6.09 -1.02 -11.73
N SER A 192 -5.76 -2.06 -12.49
CA SER A 192 -6.63 -2.54 -13.57
C SER A 192 -7.71 -3.52 -13.10
N ASP A 193 -7.64 -3.99 -11.85
CA ASP A 193 -8.69 -4.80 -11.22
C ASP A 193 -8.92 -4.44 -9.73
N ILE A 194 -8.11 -4.93 -8.80
CA ILE A 194 -8.20 -4.52 -7.38
C ILE A 194 -7.65 -3.11 -7.24
N ASP A 195 -8.44 -2.24 -6.62
CA ASP A 195 -8.12 -0.82 -6.47
C ASP A 195 -8.08 -0.36 -4.99
N GLU A 196 -7.90 0.93 -4.78
CA GLU A 196 -7.89 1.57 -3.46
C GLU A 196 -9.19 1.38 -2.69
N ILE A 197 -10.34 1.28 -3.36
CA ILE A 197 -11.65 1.17 -2.72
C ILE A 197 -11.76 -0.22 -2.10
N ASP A 198 -11.40 -1.26 -2.86
CA ASP A 198 -11.34 -2.64 -2.38
C ASP A 198 -10.43 -2.77 -1.15
N LEU A 199 -9.25 -2.13 -1.21
CA LEU A 199 -8.28 -2.17 -0.12
C LEU A 199 -8.73 -1.37 1.11
N ILE A 200 -9.30 -0.17 0.94
CA ILE A 200 -9.87 0.61 2.05
C ILE A 200 -10.97 -0.20 2.76
N LYS A 201 -11.85 -0.87 2.01
CA LYS A 201 -12.87 -1.76 2.60
C LYS A 201 -12.23 -2.87 3.42
N TYR A 202 -11.23 -3.56 2.87
CA TYR A 202 -10.53 -4.64 3.58
C TYR A 202 -9.89 -4.14 4.88
N PHE A 203 -9.02 -3.12 4.77
CA PHE A 203 -8.28 -2.58 5.89
C PHE A 203 -9.13 -1.83 6.90
N SER A 204 -10.37 -1.45 6.57
CA SER A 204 -11.32 -0.91 7.55
C SER A 204 -11.65 -1.91 8.66
N SER A 205 -11.60 -3.21 8.36
CA SER A 205 -11.93 -4.30 9.29
C SER A 205 -10.71 -5.05 9.83
N ASP A 206 -9.54 -4.84 9.22
CA ASP A 206 -8.30 -5.48 9.63
C ASP A 206 -7.84 -5.03 11.02
N GLN A 207 -7.73 -5.93 11.99
CA GLN A 207 -7.34 -5.57 13.35
C GLN A 207 -5.88 -5.12 13.46
N SER A 208 -5.04 -5.46 12.48
CA SER A 208 -3.64 -5.03 12.45
C SER A 208 -3.45 -3.62 11.92
N THR A 209 -4.51 -2.93 11.49
CA THR A 209 -4.41 -1.60 10.89
C THR A 209 -5.10 -0.55 11.76
N SER A 210 -4.38 0.49 12.18
CA SER A 210 -4.94 1.65 12.91
C SER A 210 -5.19 2.84 11.99
N VAL A 211 -4.34 3.05 10.98
CA VAL A 211 -4.40 4.16 10.03
C VAL A 211 -4.11 3.70 8.60
N ILE A 212 -4.78 4.32 7.63
CA ILE A 212 -4.60 4.05 6.20
C ILE A 212 -4.01 5.29 5.53
N GLY A 213 -2.77 5.20 5.06
CA GLY A 213 -2.10 6.19 4.23
C GLY A 213 -2.25 5.87 2.74
N LEU A 214 -2.61 6.87 1.94
CA LEU A 214 -2.93 6.73 0.52
C LEU A 214 -2.09 7.67 -0.33
N TYR A 215 -1.35 7.13 -1.31
CA TYR A 215 -0.79 7.91 -2.41
C TYR A 215 -1.56 7.61 -3.69
N LEU A 216 -2.37 8.57 -4.15
CA LEU A 216 -3.30 8.38 -5.27
C LEU A 216 -3.07 9.42 -6.36
N GLU A 217 -2.67 8.97 -7.55
CA GLU A 217 -2.56 9.85 -8.72
C GLU A 217 -3.94 10.09 -9.35
N GLY A 218 -4.85 9.11 -9.23
CA GLY A 218 -6.23 9.21 -9.70
C GLY A 218 -7.16 8.20 -9.04
N VAL A 219 -8.45 8.55 -9.00
CA VAL A 219 -9.56 7.72 -8.53
C VAL A 219 -10.56 7.61 -9.67
N LYS A 220 -10.91 6.39 -10.09
CA LYS A 220 -11.81 6.15 -11.22
C LYS A 220 -13.27 6.27 -10.79
N ASP A 221 -13.64 5.60 -9.70
CA ASP A 221 -14.98 5.65 -9.12
C ASP A 221 -15.00 6.55 -7.88
N GLY A 222 -15.09 7.86 -8.13
CA GLY A 222 -15.10 8.86 -7.05
C GLY A 222 -16.32 8.77 -6.13
N GLN A 223 -17.47 8.29 -6.62
CA GLN A 223 -18.69 8.19 -5.81
C GLN A 223 -18.54 7.07 -4.78
N THR A 224 -18.16 5.88 -5.22
CA THR A 224 -17.94 4.74 -4.32
C THR A 224 -16.77 5.00 -3.38
N PHE A 225 -15.69 5.65 -3.85
CA PHE A 225 -14.58 6.07 -2.99
C PHE A 225 -15.09 6.93 -1.82
N MET A 226 -15.89 7.95 -2.12
CA MET A 226 -16.46 8.84 -1.11
C MET A 226 -17.40 8.14 -0.13
N GLU A 227 -18.25 7.25 -0.63
CA GLU A 227 -19.17 6.46 0.21
C GLU A 227 -18.39 5.55 1.17
N VAL A 228 -17.43 4.80 0.64
CA VAL A 228 -16.60 3.88 1.43
C VAL A 228 -15.78 4.64 2.43
N SER A 229 -15.06 5.69 2.00
CA SER A 229 -14.24 6.49 2.91
C SER A 229 -15.06 7.10 4.04
N ARG A 230 -16.26 7.63 3.77
CA ARG A 230 -17.16 8.17 4.82
C ARG A 230 -17.46 7.13 5.91
N ASN A 231 -17.68 5.88 5.52
CA ASN A 231 -17.98 4.79 6.45
C ASN A 231 -16.74 4.33 7.24
N VAL A 232 -15.54 4.53 6.68
CA VAL A 232 -14.28 4.06 7.27
C VAL A 232 -13.64 5.10 8.18
N VAL A 233 -13.67 6.39 7.83
CA VAL A 233 -13.01 7.46 8.61
C VAL A 233 -13.50 7.55 10.06
N CYS A 234 -14.75 7.14 10.32
CA CYS A 234 -15.31 7.10 11.68
C CYS A 234 -14.69 6.01 12.56
N LYS A 235 -14.02 5.02 11.95
CA LYS A 235 -13.38 3.89 12.63
C LYS A 235 -11.86 4.00 12.59
N LYS A 236 -11.31 4.41 11.46
CA LYS A 236 -9.87 4.48 11.20
C LYS A 236 -9.54 5.72 10.38
N PRO A 237 -8.57 6.53 10.79
CA PRO A 237 -8.12 7.68 10.01
C PRO A 237 -7.65 7.25 8.62
N ILE A 238 -8.01 8.06 7.62
CA ILE A 238 -7.50 7.94 6.26
C ILE A 238 -6.73 9.21 5.97
N VAL A 239 -5.46 9.07 5.61
CA VAL A 239 -4.60 10.17 5.18
C VAL A 239 -4.30 9.99 3.69
N VAL A 240 -4.44 11.04 2.88
CA VAL A 240 -4.19 10.98 1.44
C VAL A 240 -3.26 12.08 0.98
N ILE A 241 -2.36 11.73 0.05
CA ILE A 241 -1.66 12.67 -0.80
C ILE A 241 -2.07 12.42 -2.25
N ARG A 242 -2.35 13.51 -2.95
CA ARG A 242 -2.60 13.51 -4.39
C ARG A 242 -1.56 14.38 -5.10
N PRO A 243 -0.65 13.81 -5.90
CA PRO A 243 0.22 14.60 -6.75
C PRO A 243 -0.57 15.30 -7.86
N GLY A 244 0.07 16.27 -8.54
CA GLY A 244 -0.55 16.97 -9.66
C GLY A 244 -1.43 18.16 -9.27
N ARG A 245 -1.10 18.84 -8.17
CA ARG A 245 -1.79 20.06 -7.68
C ARG A 245 -1.80 21.22 -8.67
N THR A 246 -0.74 21.39 -9.46
CA THR A 246 -0.64 22.48 -10.44
C THR A 246 -1.03 21.97 -11.83
N LYS A 247 -1.39 22.88 -12.76
CA LYS A 247 -1.70 22.48 -14.15
C LYS A 247 -0.58 21.65 -14.79
N LYS A 248 0.68 22.07 -14.61
CA LYS A 248 1.85 21.32 -15.12
C LYS A 248 2.05 19.99 -14.41
N GLY A 249 1.89 19.94 -13.08
CA GLY A 249 2.00 18.70 -12.32
C GLY A 249 0.90 17.70 -12.67
N SER A 250 -0.32 18.19 -12.87
CA SER A 250 -1.48 17.40 -13.32
C SER A 250 -1.19 16.77 -14.68
N MET A 251 -0.71 17.56 -15.65
CA MET A 251 -0.29 17.04 -16.96
C MET A 251 0.84 16.00 -16.84
N ALA A 252 1.82 16.21 -15.96
CA ALA A 252 2.89 15.24 -15.73
C ALA A 252 2.36 13.91 -15.18
N ALA A 253 1.43 13.95 -14.22
CA ALA A 253 0.77 12.76 -13.67
C ALA A 253 -0.09 12.02 -14.73
N GLN A 254 -0.77 12.77 -15.61
CA GLN A 254 -1.49 12.20 -16.75
C GLN A 254 -0.55 11.45 -17.68
N SER A 255 0.58 12.06 -18.07
CA SER A 255 1.55 11.40 -18.96
C SER A 255 2.16 10.15 -18.32
N HIS A 256 2.34 10.15 -16.99
CA HIS A 256 2.91 9.02 -16.24
C HIS A 256 1.96 7.80 -16.18
N THR A 257 0.66 8.04 -15.98
CA THR A 257 -0.32 6.96 -15.72
C THR A 257 -1.31 6.69 -16.87
N ARG A 258 -1.34 7.61 -17.84
CA ARG A 258 -2.39 7.75 -18.86
C ARG A 258 -3.81 7.79 -18.29
N SER A 259 -3.97 8.22 -17.04
CA SER A 259 -5.29 8.45 -16.43
C SER A 259 -5.78 9.88 -16.69
N ILE A 260 -7.10 10.08 -16.76
CA ILE A 260 -7.68 11.43 -16.86
C ILE A 260 -7.43 12.15 -15.54
N ALA A 261 -6.75 13.31 -15.57
CA ALA A 261 -6.61 14.08 -14.34
C ALA A 261 -7.95 14.70 -13.95
N GLY A 262 -8.47 14.25 -12.80
CA GLY A 262 -9.50 14.97 -12.07
C GLY A 262 -8.96 16.28 -11.50
N ASP A 263 -9.83 17.28 -11.40
CA ASP A 263 -9.52 18.58 -10.81
C ASP A 263 -9.08 18.41 -9.34
N TYR A 264 -7.92 18.98 -9.00
CA TYR A 264 -7.35 18.88 -7.66
C TYR A 264 -8.25 19.52 -6.59
N LYS A 265 -8.89 20.65 -6.88
CA LYS A 265 -9.79 21.33 -5.93
C LYS A 265 -11.05 20.51 -5.68
N ILE A 266 -11.56 19.82 -6.70
CA ILE A 266 -12.70 18.92 -6.55
C ILE A 266 -12.32 17.75 -5.64
N PHE A 267 -11.14 17.15 -5.87
CA PHE A 267 -10.65 16.07 -5.02
C PHE A 267 -10.46 16.53 -3.56
N ASP A 268 -9.85 17.68 -3.35
CA ASP A 268 -9.64 18.25 -2.01
C ASP A 268 -10.97 18.52 -1.28
N ALA A 269 -11.92 19.17 -1.95
CA ALA A 269 -13.25 19.42 -1.40
C ALA A 269 -13.99 18.11 -1.08
N ALA A 270 -13.87 17.10 -1.94
CA ALA A 270 -14.44 15.78 -1.73
C ALA A 270 -13.82 15.12 -0.48
N CYS A 271 -12.49 15.04 -0.37
CA CYS A 271 -11.80 14.49 0.81
C CYS A 271 -12.26 15.18 2.10
N LYS A 272 -12.36 16.52 2.10
CA LYS A 272 -12.82 17.30 3.25
C LYS A 272 -14.26 16.96 3.65
N GLN A 273 -15.16 16.74 2.69
CA GLN A 273 -16.56 16.38 2.97
C GLN A 273 -16.73 15.02 3.65
N VAL A 274 -15.79 14.10 3.44
CA VAL A 274 -15.85 12.75 4.04
C VAL A 274 -14.90 12.59 5.22
N GLY A 275 -14.16 13.63 5.61
CA GLY A 275 -13.23 13.56 6.73
C GLY A 275 -11.93 12.81 6.44
N ILE A 276 -11.55 12.67 5.17
CA ILE A 276 -10.20 12.22 4.81
C ILE A 276 -9.23 13.36 5.08
N ILE A 277 -8.10 13.05 5.71
CA ILE A 277 -7.05 14.01 6.03
C ILE A 277 -6.13 14.13 4.82
N LYS A 278 -5.97 15.34 4.29
CA LYS A 278 -5.06 15.59 3.17
C LYS A 278 -3.68 15.95 3.68
N ALA A 279 -2.65 15.31 3.12
CA ALA A 279 -1.27 15.73 3.20
C ALA A 279 -0.86 16.49 1.93
N ASP A 280 -0.06 17.55 2.09
CA ASP A 280 0.52 18.33 0.99
C ASP A 280 1.90 17.81 0.56
N THR A 281 2.60 17.08 1.45
CA THR A 281 3.90 16.49 1.17
C THR A 281 3.95 15.02 1.56
N VAL A 282 4.92 14.27 1.01
CA VAL A 282 5.16 12.88 1.41
C VAL A 282 5.55 12.80 2.89
N TYR A 283 6.28 13.79 3.41
CA TYR A 283 6.62 13.87 4.83
C TYR A 283 5.37 14.04 5.69
N GLU A 284 4.45 14.92 5.32
CA GLU A 284 3.17 15.08 6.02
C GLU A 284 2.31 13.81 6.00
N LEU A 285 2.25 13.10 4.86
CA LEU A 285 1.52 11.83 4.80
C LEU A 285 2.05 10.85 5.84
N TYR A 286 3.38 10.69 5.87
CA TYR A 286 4.05 9.79 6.78
C TYR A 286 3.90 10.23 8.24
N ASP A 287 4.14 11.51 8.54
CA ASP A 287 4.01 12.07 9.91
C ASP A 287 2.58 11.96 10.44
N PHE A 288 1.57 12.22 9.62
CA PHE A 288 0.18 12.03 10.02
C PHE A 288 -0.12 10.56 10.32
N CYS A 289 0.34 9.63 9.49
CA CYS A 289 0.19 8.20 9.77
C CYS A 289 0.88 7.82 11.09
N LYS A 290 2.10 8.29 11.33
CA LYS A 290 2.83 8.07 12.59
C LYS A 290 2.07 8.59 13.80
N ILE A 291 1.52 9.80 13.72
CA ILE A 291 0.74 10.39 14.81
C ILE A 291 -0.49 9.53 15.11
N PHE A 292 -1.20 9.03 14.10
CA PHE A 292 -2.37 8.17 14.34
C PHE A 292 -2.01 6.78 14.86
N SER A 293 -0.81 6.29 14.56
CA SER A 293 -0.26 5.04 15.10
C SER A 293 0.15 5.20 16.58
N LEU A 294 0.82 6.29 16.91
CA LEU A 294 1.47 6.48 18.22
C LEU A 294 0.62 7.20 19.25
N CYS A 295 -0.28 8.07 18.79
CA CYS A 295 -1.00 8.99 19.66
C CYS A 295 -2.50 8.71 19.66
N LYS A 296 -3.13 8.95 20.80
CA LYS A 296 -4.60 8.99 20.89
C LYS A 296 -5.09 10.32 20.34
N VAL A 297 -6.23 10.28 19.65
CA VAL A 297 -6.91 11.50 19.20
C VAL A 297 -7.26 12.38 20.42
N PRO A 298 -6.81 13.64 20.47
CA PRO A 298 -7.09 14.52 21.59
C PRO A 298 -8.58 14.87 21.64
N LYS A 299 -9.11 15.10 22.85
CA LYS A 299 -10.53 15.43 23.08
C LYS A 299 -10.90 16.87 22.69
N GLY A 300 -9.91 17.69 22.36
CA GLY A 300 -10.07 19.10 22.01
C GLY A 300 -8.80 19.63 21.36
N ASN A 301 -8.80 20.94 21.07
CA ASN A 301 -7.73 21.61 20.35
C ASN A 301 -6.74 22.36 21.25
N ARG A 302 -6.76 22.11 22.56
CA ARG A 302 -5.88 22.78 23.53
C ARG A 302 -4.53 22.06 23.63
N CYS A 303 -3.44 22.80 23.47
CA CYS A 303 -2.07 22.27 23.44
C CYS A 303 -1.15 23.04 24.39
N LEU A 304 -0.19 22.35 25.00
CA LEU A 304 0.93 22.93 25.75
C LEU A 304 2.23 22.54 25.04
N ILE A 305 3.06 23.54 24.71
CA ILE A 305 4.38 23.33 24.12
C ILE A 305 5.42 23.42 25.24
N ILE A 306 6.23 22.37 25.41
CA ILE A 306 7.36 22.33 26.34
C ILE A 306 8.64 22.23 25.50
N THR A 307 9.54 23.21 25.63
CA THR A 307 10.76 23.31 24.83
C THR A 307 11.88 24.00 25.61
N SER A 308 13.13 23.60 25.38
CA SER A 308 14.33 24.29 25.88
C SER A 308 14.79 25.44 24.98
N SER A 309 14.17 25.60 23.80
CA SER A 309 14.51 26.60 22.79
C SER A 309 13.34 27.56 22.56
N GLY A 310 13.57 28.85 22.84
CA GLY A 310 12.58 29.90 22.58
C GLY A 310 12.20 30.02 21.10
N GLY A 311 13.19 29.94 20.19
CA GLY A 311 12.94 30.00 18.74
C GLY A 311 12.08 28.83 18.25
N SER A 312 12.34 27.61 18.74
CA SER A 312 11.51 26.45 18.42
C SER A 312 10.09 26.58 18.97
N GLY A 313 9.94 27.18 20.15
CA GLY A 313 8.63 27.45 20.76
C GLY A 313 7.79 28.44 19.94
N ILE A 314 8.42 29.50 19.41
CA ILE A 314 7.76 30.48 18.54
C ILE A 314 7.26 29.79 17.26
N LEU A 315 8.14 29.06 16.56
CA LEU A 315 7.78 28.36 15.33
C LEU A 315 6.66 27.33 15.57
N ALA A 316 6.72 26.57 16.66
CA ALA A 316 5.69 25.61 17.02
C ALA A 316 4.35 26.30 17.34
N THR A 317 4.38 27.47 18.00
CA THR A 317 3.19 28.26 18.31
C THR A 317 2.52 28.78 17.04
N ASP A 318 3.29 29.38 16.12
CA ASP A 318 2.77 29.90 14.84
C ASP A 318 2.08 28.81 14.02
N ILE A 319 2.71 27.63 13.93
CA ILE A 319 2.13 26.48 13.21
C ILE A 319 0.87 25.96 13.91
N ALA A 320 0.87 25.88 15.24
CA ALA A 320 -0.27 25.42 16.02
C ALA A 320 -1.48 26.37 15.84
N GLU A 321 -1.30 27.67 16.08
CA GLU A 321 -2.36 28.67 15.94
C GLU A 321 -2.86 28.77 14.49
N GLY A 322 -1.95 28.71 13.51
CA GLY A 322 -2.29 28.70 12.09
C GLY A 322 -3.17 27.50 11.66
N ASN A 323 -3.16 26.41 12.44
CA ASN A 323 -4.00 25.23 12.25
C ASN A 323 -5.19 25.17 13.24
N GLY A 324 -5.44 26.23 14.01
CA GLY A 324 -6.56 26.33 14.95
C GLY A 324 -6.35 25.55 16.26
N VAL A 325 -5.11 25.24 16.61
CA VAL A 325 -4.73 24.66 17.90
C VAL A 325 -4.50 25.79 18.91
N ASP A 326 -5.22 25.74 20.03
CA ASP A 326 -5.19 26.73 21.12
C ASP A 326 -4.00 26.45 22.06
N ILE A 327 -2.98 27.33 22.03
CA ILE A 327 -1.85 27.24 22.94
C ILE A 327 -2.23 27.80 24.31
N VAL A 328 -2.27 26.90 25.31
CA VAL A 328 -2.84 27.25 26.61
C VAL A 328 -1.88 28.06 27.48
N ASN A 329 -2.42 29.09 28.12
CA ASN A 329 -1.77 29.72 29.25
C ASN A 329 -1.78 28.77 30.46
N LEU A 330 -0.62 28.57 31.07
CA LEU A 330 -0.49 27.81 32.31
C LEU A 330 -1.12 28.56 33.47
N LYS A 331 -1.80 27.83 34.37
CA LYS A 331 -2.25 28.37 35.66
C LYS A 331 -1.04 28.69 36.54
N GLU A 332 -1.17 29.68 37.42
CA GLU A 332 -0.09 30.06 38.34
C GLU A 332 0.40 28.87 39.18
N GLU A 333 -0.51 28.01 39.65
CA GLU A 333 -0.12 26.80 40.40
C GLU A 333 0.81 25.88 39.58
N THR A 334 0.56 25.73 38.27
CA THR A 334 1.39 24.92 37.37
C THR A 334 2.72 25.60 37.08
N LYS A 335 2.74 26.92 36.91
CA LYS A 335 3.99 27.69 36.72
C LYS A 335 4.91 27.54 37.94
N THR A 336 4.37 27.73 39.14
CA THR A 336 5.14 27.56 40.39
C THR A 336 5.70 26.15 40.53
N ALA A 337 4.91 25.12 40.21
CA ALA A 337 5.37 23.74 40.27
C ALA A 337 6.55 23.47 39.30
N LEU A 338 6.45 23.96 38.06
CA LEU A 338 7.53 23.81 37.06
C LEU A 338 8.80 24.58 37.45
N SER A 339 8.68 25.80 37.99
CA SER A 339 9.83 26.59 38.45
C SER A 339 10.59 25.96 39.61
N ASN A 340 9.96 25.07 40.38
CA ASN A 340 10.65 24.34 41.46
C ASN A 340 11.36 23.07 40.96
N MET A 341 11.13 22.65 39.70
CA MET A 341 11.68 21.43 39.11
C MET A 341 12.78 21.68 38.06
N LEU A 342 12.78 22.87 37.44
CA LEU A 342 13.70 23.31 36.39
C LEU A 342 14.78 24.23 36.97
#